data_AF-A0A9N9CXZ1-F1
#
_entry.id   AF-A0A9N9CXZ1-F1
#
_cell.length_a   1.000
_cell.length_b   1.000
_cell.length_c   1.000
_cell.angle_alpha   90.00
_cell.angle_beta   90.00
_cell.angle_gamma   90.00
#
_symmetry.space_group_name_H-M   'P 1'
#
loop_
_entity.id
_entity.type
_entity.pdbx_description
1 polymer ?
#
loop_
_entity_poly.entity_id
_entity_poly.type
_entity_poly.pdbx_seq_one_letter_code
_entity_poly.pdbx_strand_id
1 'polypeptide(L)'
;MLPSQKKVIRLRGDYSRDTFVPSLDLVMNIHTQILSIFENAKCNEKICMISSDRVEIAQTAVKSLRRKYQLMDVMKDEINVEIRLAITEVTMLKSKQTISIYK
;
A
#
# COMPACT_ATOMS: atom_id res chain seq x y z
N MET A 1 -41.67 -7.52 -7.40
CA MET A 1 -40.33 -6.91 -7.53
C MET A 1 -39.37 -7.67 -6.63
N LEU A 2 -38.31 -8.27 -7.15
CA LEU A 2 -37.30 -8.99 -6.37
C LEU A 2 -36.14 -8.03 -6.02
N PRO A 3 -35.54 -8.11 -4.82
CA PRO A 3 -34.44 -7.23 -4.45
C PRO A 3 -33.18 -7.60 -5.22
N SER A 4 -32.58 -6.60 -5.87
CA SER A 4 -31.34 -6.72 -6.63
C SER A 4 -30.18 -7.01 -5.67
N GLN A 5 -29.68 -8.25 -5.67
CA GLN A 5 -28.52 -8.68 -4.91
C GLN A 5 -27.27 -7.96 -5.46
N LYS A 6 -26.73 -6.99 -4.72
CA LYS A 6 -25.45 -6.36 -5.05
C LYS A 6 -24.35 -7.41 -4.92
N LYS A 7 -23.87 -7.91 -6.05
CA LYS A 7 -22.75 -8.84 -6.14
C LYS A 7 -21.49 -8.13 -5.65
N VAL A 8 -21.07 -8.42 -4.41
CA VAL A 8 -19.81 -7.94 -3.84
C VAL A 8 -18.68 -8.70 -4.54
N ILE A 9 -18.06 -8.04 -5.52
CA ILE A 9 -16.84 -8.56 -6.16
C ILE A 9 -15.70 -8.35 -5.16
N ARG A 10 -15.32 -9.40 -4.43
CA ARG A 10 -14.07 -9.41 -3.68
C ARG A 10 -12.92 -9.60 -4.68
N LEU A 11 -12.20 -8.52 -4.98
CA LEU A 11 -10.91 -8.60 -5.66
C LEU A 11 -9.93 -9.31 -4.72
N ARG A 12 -9.76 -10.62 -4.91
CA ARG A 12 -8.74 -11.41 -4.24
C ARG A 12 -7.41 -11.08 -4.95
N GLY A 13 -6.68 -10.11 -4.43
CA GLY A 13 -5.47 -9.59 -5.05
C GLY A 13 -4.23 -10.28 -4.49
N ASP A 14 -3.73 -11.30 -5.20
CA ASP A 14 -2.39 -11.87 -4.99
C ASP A 14 -1.32 -10.99 -5.68
N TYR A 15 -1.39 -9.67 -5.49
CA TYR A 15 -0.40 -8.76 -6.07
C TYR A 15 0.77 -8.61 -5.09
N SER A 16 1.97 -9.03 -5.51
CA SER A 16 3.18 -8.78 -4.73
C SER A 16 3.42 -7.27 -4.59
N ARG A 17 4.04 -6.86 -3.47
CA ARG A 17 4.36 -5.46 -3.19
C ARG A 17 5.17 -4.82 -4.32
N ASP A 18 6.06 -5.59 -4.94
CA ASP A 18 6.92 -5.20 -6.06
C ASP A 18 6.14 -4.90 -7.34
N THR A 19 4.92 -5.44 -7.47
CA THR A 19 4.01 -5.14 -8.59
C THR A 19 3.07 -3.96 -8.26
N PHE A 20 2.73 -3.80 -6.97
CA PHE A 20 1.73 -2.84 -6.52
C PHE A 20 2.25 -1.40 -6.39
N VAL A 21 3.50 -1.20 -5.93
CA VAL A 21 4.05 0.17 -5.80
C VAL A 21 4.27 0.83 -7.16
N PRO A 22 4.91 0.17 -8.16
CA PRO A 22 5.09 0.76 -9.48
C PRO A 22 3.77 1.06 -10.20
N SER A 23 2.72 0.27 -9.95
CA SER A 23 1.39 0.53 -10.52
C SER A 23 0.72 1.75 -9.91
N LEU A 24 0.96 2.07 -8.64
CA LEU A 24 0.48 3.32 -8.04
C LEU A 24 1.18 4.55 -8.64
N ASP A 25 2.48 4.47 -8.88
CA ASP A 25 3.23 5.57 -9.51
C ASP A 25 2.79 5.81 -10.95
N LEU A 26 2.53 4.74 -11.72
CA LEU A 26 1.95 4.84 -13.06
C LEU A 26 0.57 5.51 -13.03
N VAL A 27 -0.31 5.11 -12.10
CA VAL A 27 -1.63 5.72 -11.94
C VAL A 27 -1.53 7.20 -11.58
N MET A 28 -0.59 7.59 -10.71
CA MET A 28 -0.33 8.99 -10.37
C MET A 28 0.19 9.81 -11.56
N ASN A 29 1.00 9.20 -12.41
CA ASN A 29 1.54 9.86 -13.59
C ASN A 29 0.46 10.09 -14.65
N ILE A 30 -0.35 9.05 -14.93
CA ILE A 30 -1.53 9.15 -15.81
C ILE A 30 -2.49 10.22 -15.29
N HIS A 31 -2.76 10.24 -13.98
CA HIS A 31 -3.58 11.24 -13.33
C HIS A 31 -3.07 12.67 -13.59
N THR A 32 -1.76 12.90 -13.41
CA THR A 32 -1.15 14.22 -13.63
C THR A 32 -1.27 14.68 -15.08
N GLN A 33 -1.09 13.76 -16.03
CA GLN A 33 -1.28 14.05 -17.46
C GLN A 33 -2.73 14.40 -17.79
N ILE A 34 -3.69 13.68 -17.21
CA ILE A 34 -5.12 13.94 -17.38
C ILE A 34 -5.50 15.33 -16.85
N LEU A 35 -5.02 15.72 -15.66
CA LEU A 35 -5.24 17.07 -15.12
C LEU A 35 -4.67 18.15 -16.04
N SER A 36 -3.45 17.96 -16.53
CA SER A 36 -2.83 18.91 -17.47
C SER A 36 -3.63 19.07 -18.77
N ILE A 37 -4.19 17.98 -19.30
CA ILE A 37 -5.07 18.04 -20.48
C ILE A 37 -6.34 18.83 -20.16
N PHE A 38 -6.93 18.63 -18.97
CA PHE A 38 -8.13 19.35 -18.55
C PHE A 38 -7.88 20.84 -18.34
N GLU A 39 -6.81 21.22 -17.66
CA GLU A 39 -6.46 22.64 -17.43
C GLU A 39 -6.23 23.40 -18.74
N ASN A 40 -5.77 22.71 -19.79
CA ASN A 40 -5.50 23.30 -21.09
C ASN A 40 -6.66 23.15 -22.11
N ALA A 41 -7.75 22.47 -21.74
CA ALA A 41 -8.88 22.26 -22.63
C ALA A 41 -9.71 23.54 -22.79
N LYS A 42 -9.75 24.10 -24.01
CA LYS A 42 -10.48 25.34 -24.34
C LYS A 42 -11.99 25.13 -24.57
N CYS A 43 -12.49 23.91 -24.43
CA CYS A 43 -13.88 23.54 -24.66
C CYS A 43 -14.32 22.40 -23.73
N ASN A 44 -15.63 22.25 -23.52
CA ASN A 44 -16.23 21.23 -22.64
C ASN A 44 -15.85 21.35 -21.14
N GLU A 45 -15.71 22.57 -20.61
CA GLU A 45 -15.36 22.86 -19.20
C GLU A 45 -16.14 22.02 -18.18
N LYS A 46 -17.47 21.88 -18.33
CA LYS A 46 -18.27 21.09 -17.39
C LYS A 46 -17.85 19.61 -17.34
N ILE A 47 -17.53 19.03 -18.48
CA ILE A 47 -17.07 17.62 -18.57
C ILE A 47 -15.65 17.51 -18.01
N CYS A 48 -14.79 18.49 -18.29
CA CYS A 48 -13.43 18.56 -17.77
C CYS A 48 -13.42 18.69 -16.24
N MET A 49 -14.29 19.52 -15.68
CA MET A 49 -14.46 19.73 -14.24
C MET A 49 -14.92 18.45 -13.54
N ILE A 50 -15.99 17.81 -14.02
CA ILE A 50 -16.47 16.52 -13.46
C ILE A 50 -15.40 15.45 -13.53
N SER A 51 -14.62 15.43 -14.61
CA SER A 51 -13.54 14.46 -14.78
C SER A 51 -12.37 14.75 -13.83
N SER A 52 -12.03 16.02 -13.63
CA SER A 52 -11.04 16.48 -12.65
C SER A 52 -11.42 16.07 -11.23
N ASP A 53 -12.68 16.27 -10.82
CA ASP A 53 -13.17 15.87 -9.50
C ASP A 53 -13.00 14.35 -9.26
N ARG A 54 -13.33 13.54 -10.26
CA ARG A 54 -13.18 12.07 -10.18
C ARG A 54 -11.72 11.65 -10.10
N VAL A 55 -10.86 12.37 -10.82
CA VAL A 55 -9.42 12.17 -10.87
C VAL A 55 -8.81 12.51 -9.49
N GLU A 56 -9.22 13.61 -8.87
CA GLU A 56 -8.80 13.99 -7.50
C GLU A 56 -9.22 12.98 -6.43
N ILE A 57 -10.46 12.46 -6.50
CA ILE A 57 -10.94 11.40 -5.59
C ILE A 57 -10.07 10.14 -5.72
N ALA A 58 -9.77 9.73 -6.95
CA ALA A 58 -8.90 8.58 -7.19
C ALA A 58 -7.47 8.82 -6.65
N GLN A 59 -6.94 10.03 -6.82
CA GLN A 59 -5.64 10.41 -6.27
C GLN A 59 -5.59 10.31 -4.74
N THR A 60 -6.65 10.76 -4.08
CA THR A 60 -6.75 10.73 -2.62
C THR A 60 -6.78 9.29 -2.10
N ALA A 61 -7.51 8.40 -2.79
CA ALA A 61 -7.54 6.98 -2.47
C ALA A 61 -6.17 6.32 -2.66
N VAL A 62 -5.48 6.61 -3.77
CA VAL A 62 -4.13 6.10 -4.09
C VAL A 62 -3.11 6.57 -3.04
N LYS A 63 -3.10 7.86 -2.70
CA LYS A 63 -2.23 8.43 -1.66
C LYS A 63 -2.47 7.78 -0.29
N SER A 64 -3.74 7.59 0.09
CA SER A 64 -4.09 6.93 1.35
C SER A 64 -3.62 5.48 1.39
N LEU A 65 -3.76 4.75 0.28
CA LEU A 65 -3.31 3.37 0.16
C LEU A 65 -1.78 3.28 0.26
N ARG A 66 -1.04 4.16 -0.44
CA ARG A 66 0.42 4.23 -0.37
C ARG A 66 0.93 4.45 1.07
N ARG A 67 0.31 5.36 1.82
CA ARG A 67 0.67 5.59 3.24
C ARG A 67 0.49 4.33 4.09
N LYS A 68 -0.60 3.57 3.88
CA LYS A 68 -0.82 2.30 4.59
C LYS A 68 0.27 1.28 4.27
N TYR A 69 0.65 1.15 3.00
CA TYR A 69 1.75 0.26 2.61
C TYR A 69 3.08 0.64 3.24
N GLN A 70 3.41 1.94 3.29
CA GLN A 70 4.61 2.43 3.94
C GLN A 70 4.62 2.12 5.45
N LEU A 71 3.50 2.34 6.14
CA LEU A 71 3.38 2.01 7.57
C LEU A 71 3.50 0.51 7.84
N MET A 72 2.91 -0.33 6.98
CA MET A 72 3.09 -1.79 7.09
C MET A 72 4.54 -2.22 6.88
N ASP A 73 5.31 -1.47 6.10
CA ASP A 73 6.74 -1.75 5.91
C ASP A 73 7.53 -1.45 7.17
N VAL A 74 7.33 -0.26 7.75
CA VAL A 74 7.95 0.15 9.01
C VAL A 74 7.65 -0.84 10.14
N MET A 75 6.37 -1.24 10.29
CA MET A 75 5.99 -2.22 11.30
C MET A 75 6.63 -3.59 11.07
N LYS A 76 6.81 -4.01 9.81
CA LYS A 76 7.49 -5.27 9.48
C LYS A 76 8.96 -5.20 9.89
N ASP A 77 9.62 -4.07 9.68
CA ASP A 77 11.02 -3.88 10.06
C ASP A 77 11.20 -3.85 11.58
N GLU A 78 10.31 -3.19 12.33
CA GLU A 78 10.32 -3.20 13.80
C GLU A 78 10.16 -4.62 14.35
N ILE A 79 9.17 -5.38 13.87
CA ILE A 79 8.97 -6.79 14.27
C ILE A 79 10.20 -7.63 13.93
N ASN A 80 10.81 -7.42 12.75
CA ASN A 80 12.03 -8.12 12.37
C ASN A 80 13.21 -7.80 13.29
N VAL A 81 13.33 -6.55 13.78
CA VAL A 81 14.33 -6.18 14.78
C VAL A 81 14.09 -6.90 16.10
N GLU A 82 12.86 -6.89 16.61
CA GLU A 82 12.51 -7.56 17.86
C GLU A 82 12.78 -9.07 17.81
N ILE A 83 12.39 -9.73 16.72
CA ILE A 83 12.67 -11.16 16.51
C ILE A 83 14.17 -11.43 16.54
N ARG A 84 15.00 -10.60 15.90
CA ARG A 84 16.46 -10.76 15.91
C ARG A 84 17.05 -10.62 17.32
N LEU A 85 16.55 -9.66 18.10
CA LEU A 85 16.96 -9.47 19.49
C LEU A 85 16.60 -10.70 20.33
N ALA A 86 15.36 -11.19 20.23
CA ALA A 86 14.91 -12.37 20.96
C ALA A 86 15.71 -13.64 20.59
N ILE A 87 16.00 -13.84 19.30
CA ILE A 87 16.84 -14.96 18.85
C ILE A 87 18.24 -14.87 19.46
N THR A 88 18.82 -13.68 19.50
CA THR A 88 20.15 -13.44 20.07
C THR A 88 20.16 -13.78 21.57
N GLU A 89 19.16 -13.31 22.31
CA GLU A 89 19.02 -13.58 23.74
C GLU A 89 18.87 -15.08 24.02
N VAL A 90 17.98 -15.77 23.29
CA VAL A 90 17.80 -17.23 23.42
C VAL A 90 19.09 -17.97 23.11
N THR A 91 19.85 -17.54 22.11
CA THR A 91 21.13 -18.15 21.74
C THR A 91 22.17 -17.98 22.86
N MET A 92 22.22 -16.79 23.47
CA MET A 92 23.10 -16.49 24.59
C MET A 92 22.73 -17.27 25.85
N LEU A 93 21.43 -17.46 26.14
CA LEU A 93 20.99 -18.28 27.26
C LEU A 93 21.33 -19.75 27.06
N LYS A 94 21.12 -20.28 25.85
CA LYS A 94 21.52 -21.65 25.50
C LYS A 94 23.01 -21.86 25.67
N SER A 95 23.86 -20.94 25.21
CA SER A 95 25.31 -21.08 25.36
C SER A 95 25.75 -21.06 26.83
N LYS A 96 25.17 -20.18 27.66
CA LYS A 96 25.41 -20.16 29.11
C LYS A 96 25.01 -21.47 29.78
N GLN A 97 23.85 -22.04 29.43
CA GLN A 97 23.39 -23.31 29.99
C GLN A 97 24.30 -24.47 29.58
N THR A 98 24.73 -24.53 28.33
CA THR A 98 25.71 -25.53 27.85
C THR A 98 27.00 -25.46 28.66
N ILE A 99 27.57 -24.27 28.85
CA ILE A 99 28.80 -24.08 29.65
C ILE A 99 28.59 -24.55 31.10
N SER A 100 27.40 -24.32 31.67
CA SER A 100 27.07 -24.77 33.04
C SER A 100 26.94 -26.29 33.17
N ILE A 101 26.62 -27.02 32.09
CA ILE A 101 26.51 -28.49 32.10
C ILE A 101 27.89 -29.15 32.05
N TYR A 102 28.88 -28.48 31.46
CA TYR A 102 30.25 -28.99 31.32
C TYR A 102 31.23 -28.49 32.42
N LYS A 103 30.72 -27.78 33.45
CA LYS A 103 31.47 -27.39 34.66
C LYS A 103 31.03 -28.24 35.84
#